data_AF-A0A3M2DCG7-F1
#
_entry.id   AF-A0A3M2DCG7-F1
#
_cell.length_a   1.000
_cell.length_b   1.000
_cell.length_c   1.000
_cell.angle_alpha   90.00
_cell.angle_beta   90.00
_cell.angle_gamma   90.00
#
_symmetry.space_group_name_H-M   'P 1'
#
loop_
_entity.id
_entity.type
_entity.pdbx_description
1 polymer ?
#
loop_
_entity_poly.entity_id
_entity_poly.type
_entity_poly.pdbx_seq_one_letter_code
_entity_poly.pdbx_strand_id
1 'polypeptide(L)'
;MKRQKNIRLSDRAWEKIKFLTTRYGTQTTAIEIAIDQLYEKEKNAMSKYVTVINAYGKEIDYEAAVNLMDDDIREQLHAELAPCSEQEFFDAYCKAHREKYGEDFEPAKANPVW
;
A
#
# COMPACT_ATOMS: atom_id res chain seq x y z
N MET A 1 -28.96 -21.20 -2.97
CA MET A 1 -28.43 -22.05 -1.87
C MET A 1 -27.02 -21.60 -1.53
N LYS A 2 -26.78 -21.02 -0.34
CA LYS A 2 -25.41 -20.74 0.11
C LYS A 2 -24.76 -22.07 0.48
N ARG A 3 -23.73 -22.50 -0.25
CA ARG A 3 -22.88 -23.64 0.15
C ARG A 3 -22.18 -23.23 1.44
N GLN A 4 -22.60 -23.77 2.58
CA GLN A 4 -21.78 -23.71 3.80
C GLN A 4 -20.53 -24.56 3.53
N LYS A 5 -19.41 -23.90 3.24
CA LYS A 5 -18.10 -24.55 3.33
C LYS A 5 -17.88 -24.87 4.82
N ASN A 6 -17.58 -26.12 5.14
CA ASN A 6 -17.13 -26.51 6.48
C ASN A 6 -15.75 -25.89 6.71
N ILE A 7 -15.73 -24.66 7.21
CA ILE A 7 -14.50 -23.95 7.54
C ILE A 7 -14.12 -24.37 8.95
N ARG A 8 -13.05 -25.16 9.07
CA ARG A 8 -12.42 -25.46 10.36
C ARG A 8 -11.51 -24.29 10.74
N LEU A 9 -11.85 -23.61 11.84
CA LEU A 9 -10.98 -22.60 12.42
C LEU A 9 -9.76 -23.24 13.07
N SER A 10 -8.61 -22.56 13.00
CA SER A 10 -7.39 -22.94 13.71
C SER A 10 -7.53 -22.70 15.21
N ASP A 11 -6.70 -23.36 16.02
CA ASP A 11 -6.71 -23.21 17.48
C ASP A 11 -6.47 -21.76 17.91
N ARG A 12 -5.57 -21.06 17.22
CA ARG A 12 -5.31 -19.61 17.42
C ARG A 12 -6.54 -18.75 17.16
N ALA A 13 -7.33 -19.09 16.13
CA ALA A 13 -8.57 -18.36 15.83
C ALA A 13 -9.61 -18.60 16.95
N TRP A 14 -9.70 -19.81 17.48
CA TRP A 14 -10.56 -20.13 18.61
C TRP A 14 -10.16 -19.40 19.90
N GLU A 15 -8.87 -19.32 20.22
CA GLU A 15 -8.39 -18.54 21.37
C GLU A 15 -8.76 -17.06 21.24
N LYS A 16 -8.62 -16.50 20.04
CA LYS A 16 -9.00 -15.10 19.78
C LYS A 16 -10.50 -14.88 19.95
N ILE A 17 -11.35 -15.78 19.46
CA ILE A 17 -12.81 -15.72 19.68
C ILE A 17 -13.16 -15.82 21.16
N LYS A 18 -12.52 -16.73 21.90
CA LYS A 18 -12.74 -16.86 23.36
C LYS A 18 -12.41 -15.56 24.08
N PHE A 19 -11.24 -14.99 23.82
CA PHE A 19 -10.82 -13.70 24.39
C PHE A 19 -11.83 -12.59 24.11
N LEU A 20 -12.26 -12.45 22.86
CA LEU A 20 -13.24 -11.44 22.46
C LEU A 20 -14.61 -11.70 23.09
N THR A 21 -15.03 -12.96 23.22
CA THR A 21 -16.29 -13.34 23.86
C THR A 21 -16.28 -12.99 25.35
N THR A 22 -15.17 -13.21 26.06
CA THR A 22 -15.00 -12.79 27.45
C THR A 22 -15.11 -11.27 27.61
N ARG A 23 -14.64 -10.50 26.61
CA ARG A 23 -14.64 -9.03 26.65
C ARG A 23 -15.97 -8.40 26.24
N TYR A 24 -16.68 -8.99 25.27
CA TYR A 24 -17.85 -8.40 24.62
C TYR A 24 -19.16 -9.17 24.85
N GLY A 25 -19.12 -10.23 25.66
CA GLY A 25 -20.30 -10.90 26.22
C GLY A 25 -20.99 -11.94 25.33
N THR A 26 -20.91 -11.83 24.00
CA THR A 26 -21.48 -12.83 23.09
C THR A 26 -20.51 -13.29 22.01
N GLN A 27 -20.64 -14.56 21.62
CA GLN A 27 -19.83 -15.13 20.55
C GLN A 27 -20.13 -14.50 19.19
N THR A 28 -21.39 -14.11 18.94
CA THR A 28 -21.80 -13.41 17.70
C THR A 28 -21.08 -12.07 17.59
N THR A 29 -21.13 -11.24 18.62
CA THR A 29 -20.44 -9.94 18.66
C THR A 29 -18.92 -10.11 18.54
N ALA A 30 -18.35 -11.12 19.19
CA ALA A 30 -16.92 -11.44 19.07
C ALA A 30 -16.50 -11.80 17.64
N ILE A 31 -17.35 -12.53 16.90
CA ILE A 31 -17.11 -12.88 15.50
C ILE A 31 -17.22 -11.65 14.60
N GLU A 32 -18.25 -10.83 14.77
CA GLU A 32 -18.45 -9.59 14.01
C GLU A 32 -17.23 -8.66 14.16
N ILE A 33 -16.81 -8.40 15.40
CA ILE A 33 -15.61 -7.59 15.69
C ILE A 33 -14.35 -8.20 15.07
N ALA A 34 -14.19 -9.52 15.14
CA ALA A 34 -13.02 -10.19 14.56
C ALA A 34 -12.98 -10.02 13.03
N ILE A 35 -14.14 -10.08 12.37
CA ILE A 35 -14.25 -9.86 10.92
C ILE A 35 -13.88 -8.42 10.57
N ASP A 36 -14.45 -7.44 11.28
CA ASP A 36 -14.16 -6.02 11.04
C ASP A 36 -12.67 -5.70 11.24
N GLN A 37 -12.06 -6.24 12.30
CA GLN A 37 -10.63 -6.10 12.54
C GLN A 37 -9.76 -6.71 11.44
N LEU A 38 -10.16 -7.86 10.90
CA LEU A 38 -9.44 -8.49 9.80
C LEU A 38 -9.60 -7.68 8.52
N TYR A 39 -10.81 -7.20 8.23
CA TYR A 39 -11.09 -6.35 7.09
C TYR A 39 -10.27 -5.06 7.14
N GLU A 40 -10.29 -4.34 8.27
CA GLU A 40 -9.51 -3.12 8.42
C GLU A 40 -8.00 -3.39 8.37
N LYS A 41 -7.54 -4.53 8.89
CA LYS A 41 -6.13 -4.91 8.76
C LYS A 41 -5.73 -5.16 7.30
N GLU A 42 -6.55 -5.90 6.54
CA GLU A 42 -6.32 -6.15 5.12
C GLU A 42 -6.38 -4.86 4.31
N LYS A 43 -7.39 -4.02 4.56
CA LYS A 43 -7.55 -2.71 3.94
C LYS A 43 -6.37 -1.80 4.25
N ASN A 44 -5.89 -1.74 5.49
CA ASN A 44 -4.72 -0.95 5.85
C ASN A 44 -3.43 -1.53 5.24
N ALA A 45 -3.31 -2.85 5.16
CA ALA A 45 -2.20 -3.49 4.47
C ALA A 45 -2.22 -3.18 2.95
N MET A 46 -3.41 -3.07 2.35
CA MET A 46 -3.59 -2.76 0.93
C MET A 46 -3.44 -1.27 0.62
N SER A 47 -3.99 -0.40 1.47
CA SER A 47 -3.88 1.05 1.40
C SER A 47 -2.46 1.56 1.61
N LYS A 48 -1.56 0.70 2.13
CA LYS A 48 -0.16 1.05 2.35
C LYS A 48 0.66 1.05 1.06
N TYR A 49 0.20 0.40 0.00
CA TYR A 49 0.93 0.33 -1.27
C TYR A 49 0.24 1.20 -2.32
N VAL A 50 0.66 2.46 -2.39
CA VAL A 50 0.36 3.29 -3.56
C VAL A 50 1.33 2.88 -4.65
N THR A 51 0.81 2.48 -5.81
CA THR A 51 1.62 2.09 -6.97
C THR A 51 1.44 3.08 -8.09
N VAL A 52 2.54 3.40 -8.78
CA VAL A 52 2.55 4.19 -10.03
C VAL A 52 3.04 3.31 -11.17
N ILE A 53 2.70 3.68 -12.40
CA ILE A 53 3.11 2.96 -13.60
C ILE A 53 4.21 3.74 -14.31
N ASN A 54 5.34 3.10 -14.58
CA ASN A 54 6.39 3.73 -15.38
C ASN A 54 6.09 3.64 -16.89
N ALA A 55 6.91 4.30 -17.71
CA ALA A 55 6.74 4.34 -19.18
C ALA A 55 6.76 2.96 -19.87
N TYR A 56 7.22 1.91 -19.17
CA TYR A 56 7.28 0.54 -19.66
C TYR A 56 6.11 -0.33 -19.14
N GLY A 57 5.12 0.27 -18.48
CA GLY A 57 3.97 -0.44 -17.94
C GLY A 57 4.25 -1.24 -16.67
N LYS A 58 5.38 -0.99 -15.98
CA LYS A 58 5.70 -1.66 -14.72
C LYS A 58 5.09 -0.92 -13.54
N GLU A 59 4.51 -1.68 -12.62
CA GLU A 59 4.06 -1.20 -11.31
C GLU A 59 5.27 -0.94 -10.42
N ILE A 60 5.33 0.28 -9.87
CA ILE A 60 6.37 0.77 -8.99
C ILE A 60 5.72 1.13 -7.65
N ASP A 61 6.28 0.63 -6.55
CA ASP A 61 5.92 1.08 -5.20
C ASP A 61 6.34 2.55 -5.06
N TYR A 62 5.34 3.44 -4.95
CA TYR A 62 5.56 4.88 -4.92
C TYR A 62 6.39 5.31 -3.72
N GLU A 63 6.15 4.74 -2.54
CA GLU A 63 6.90 5.05 -1.33
C GLU A 63 8.36 4.59 -1.45
N ALA A 64 8.61 3.41 -2.04
CA ALA A 64 9.95 2.95 -2.36
C ALA A 64 10.65 3.89 -3.35
N ALA A 65 9.94 4.36 -4.38
CA ALA A 65 10.47 5.34 -5.32
C ALA A 65 10.81 6.66 -4.63
N VAL A 66 9.92 7.20 -3.77
CA VAL A 66 10.14 8.43 -2.99
C VAL A 66 11.40 8.35 -2.12
N ASN A 67 11.71 7.17 -1.55
CA ASN A 67 12.92 6.96 -0.75
C ASN A 67 14.22 6.98 -1.58
N LEU A 68 14.14 6.77 -2.90
CA LEU A 68 15.27 6.85 -3.82
C LEU A 68 15.41 8.24 -4.47
N MET A 69 14.45 9.14 -4.22
CA MET A 69 14.47 10.47 -4.82
C MET A 69 15.55 11.36 -4.20
N ASP A 70 16.10 12.24 -5.04
CA ASP A 70 16.88 13.39 -4.64
C ASP A 70 15.99 14.36 -3.88
N ASP A 71 16.40 14.69 -2.65
CA ASP A 71 15.60 15.49 -1.72
C ASP A 71 15.31 16.90 -2.28
N ASP A 72 16.29 17.53 -2.96
CA ASP A 72 16.12 18.89 -3.51
C ASP A 72 15.05 18.91 -4.62
N ILE A 73 15.13 17.97 -5.58
CA ILE A 73 14.12 17.86 -6.64
C ILE A 73 12.75 17.56 -6.02
N ARG A 74 12.70 16.62 -5.08
CA ARG A 74 11.44 16.18 -4.45
C ARG A 74 10.77 17.32 -3.71
N GLU A 75 11.50 18.08 -2.91
CA GLU A 75 10.96 19.21 -2.15
C GLU A 75 10.49 20.34 -3.07
N GLN A 76 11.27 20.66 -4.11
CA GLN A 76 10.87 21.66 -5.09
C GLN A 76 9.56 21.27 -5.80
N LEU A 77 9.47 20.03 -6.31
CA LEU A 77 8.26 19.55 -6.97
C LEU A 77 7.06 19.49 -6.03
N HIS A 78 7.26 19.14 -4.75
CA HIS A 78 6.19 19.19 -3.77
C HIS A 78 5.66 20.61 -3.56
N ALA A 79 6.52 21.62 -3.52
CA ALA A 79 6.10 23.01 -3.40
C ALA A 79 5.36 23.53 -4.65
N GLU A 80 5.71 23.03 -5.84
CA GLU A 80 5.15 23.48 -7.11
C GLU A 80 3.86 22.76 -7.51
N LEU A 81 3.78 21.45 -7.28
CA LEU A 81 2.71 20.60 -7.80
C LEU A 81 1.62 20.28 -6.78
N ALA A 82 1.85 20.47 -5.48
CA ALA A 82 0.86 20.10 -4.48
C ALA A 82 -0.38 21.03 -4.54
N PRO A 83 -1.61 20.47 -4.48
CA PRO A 83 -1.95 19.04 -4.45
C PRO A 83 -1.90 18.41 -5.86
N CYS A 84 -1.25 17.25 -5.99
CA CYS A 84 -1.24 16.43 -7.20
C CYS A 84 -1.41 14.94 -6.85
N SER A 85 -1.67 14.11 -7.86
CA SER A 85 -1.61 12.65 -7.71
C SER A 85 -0.17 12.15 -7.65
N GLU A 86 0.02 10.95 -7.11
CA GLU A 86 1.31 10.28 -7.02
C GLU A 86 1.89 9.95 -8.40
N GLN A 87 1.03 9.63 -9.38
CA GLN A 87 1.45 9.40 -10.76
C GLN A 87 1.98 10.70 -11.40
N GLU A 88 1.27 11.82 -11.25
CA GLU A 88 1.73 13.12 -11.75
C GLU A 88 3.05 13.54 -11.11
N PHE A 89 3.18 13.30 -9.79
CA PHE A 89 4.41 13.58 -9.06
C PHE A 89 5.57 12.72 -9.55
N PHE A 90 5.36 11.40 -9.70
CA PHE A 90 6.36 10.47 -10.20
C PHE A 90 6.85 10.85 -11.60
N ASP A 91 5.94 11.16 -12.51
CA ASP A 91 6.28 11.53 -13.89
C ASP A 91 7.07 12.85 -13.94
N ALA A 92 6.67 13.84 -13.14
CA ALA A 92 7.39 15.12 -13.01
C ALA A 92 8.80 14.92 -12.43
N TYR A 93 8.92 14.09 -11.40
CA TYR A 93 10.21 13.75 -10.81
C TYR A 93 11.13 13.05 -11.82
N CYS A 94 10.63 12.06 -12.58
CA CYS A 94 11.42 11.37 -13.60
C CYS A 94 11.98 12.34 -14.64
N LYS A 95 11.19 13.33 -15.06
CA LYS A 95 11.62 14.37 -15.98
C LYS A 95 12.71 15.26 -15.36
N ALA A 96 12.47 15.79 -14.17
CA ALA A 96 13.43 16.67 -13.47
C ALA A 96 14.75 15.96 -13.15
N HIS A 97 14.69 14.69 -12.74
CA HIS A 97 15.87 13.86 -12.51
C HIS A 97 16.71 13.71 -13.78
N ARG A 98 16.06 13.39 -14.91
CA ARG A 98 16.74 13.28 -16.20
C ARG A 98 17.35 14.60 -16.66
N GLU A 99 16.70 15.73 -16.40
CA GLU A 99 17.24 17.06 -16.69
C GLU A 99 18.48 17.39 -15.83
N LYS A 100 18.49 17.02 -14.54
CA LYS A 100 19.62 17.26 -13.62
C LYS A 100 20.80 16.32 -13.87
N TYR A 101 20.55 15.03 -14.08
CA TYR A 101 21.57 13.98 -14.09
C TYR A 101 21.90 13.42 -15.47
N GLY A 102 21.04 13.65 -16.48
CA GLY A 102 21.23 13.12 -17.83
C GLY A 102 20.94 11.62 -17.96
N GLU A 103 20.43 10.98 -16.91
CA GLU A 103 20.04 9.57 -16.89
C GLU A 103 18.61 9.37 -16.38
N ASP A 104 18.04 8.20 -16.65
CA ASP A 104 16.71 7.85 -16.14
C ASP A 104 16.80 7.48 -14.66
N PHE A 105 15.82 7.98 -13.90
CA PHE A 105 15.61 7.56 -12.52
C PHE A 105 15.43 6.03 -12.44
N GLU A 106 16.07 5.36 -11.48
CA GLU A 106 16.14 3.89 -11.44
C GLU A 106 14.76 3.20 -11.55
N PRO A 107 13.71 3.59 -10.80
CA PRO A 107 12.35 3.05 -10.97
C PRO A 107 11.71 3.30 -12.34
N ALA A 108 12.16 4.31 -13.09
CA ALA A 108 11.65 4.65 -14.41
C ALA A 108 12.25 3.80 -15.54
N LYS A 109 13.32 3.04 -15.26
CA LYS A 109 14.00 2.22 -16.28
C LYS A 109 13.15 1.03 -16.73
N ALA A 110 13.50 0.46 -17.88
CA ALA A 110 12.82 -0.73 -18.42
C ALA A 110 12.94 -1.94 -17.49
N ASN A 111 14.07 -2.06 -16.79
CA ASN A 111 14.36 -3.12 -15.82
C ASN A 111 14.91 -2.49 -14.54
N PRO A 112 14.03 -1.89 -13.71
CA PRO A 112 14.43 -1.23 -12.48
C PRO A 112 15.00 -2.25 -11.48
N VAL A 113 16.00 -1.84 -10.72
CA VAL A 113 16.61 -2.63 -9.65
C VAL A 113 16.48 -1.86 -8.34
N TRP A 114 15.98 -2.51 -7.28
CA TRP A 114 15.76 -1.90 -5.96
C TRP A 114 16.14 -2.87 -4.83
#